data_AF-A0A0F3RCJ3-F1
#
_entry.id   AF-A0A0F3RCJ3-F1
#
_cell.length_a   1.000
_cell.length_b   1.000
_cell.length_c   1.000
_cell.angle_alpha   90.00
_cell.angle_beta   90.00
_cell.angle_gamma   90.00
#
_symmetry.space_group_name_H-M   'P 1'
#
loop_
_entity.id
_entity.type
_entity.pdbx_description
1 polymer ?
#
loop_
_entity_poly.entity_id
_entity_poly.type
_entity_poly.pdbx_seq_one_letter_code
_entity_poly.pdbx_strand_id
1 'polypeptide(L)'
;MATKALATATKLANLQQLKKERIAKIEAQLETQQTQLLQKRKEELFNIFKTCNALTIDDNLLIGFLKFVKNSDNKNLPILNEFKSLGGKTKMPSKPKSADVKTD
;
A
#
# COMPACT_ATOMS: atom_id res chain seq x y z
N MET A 1 -52.65 20.55 33.50
CA MET A 1 -51.25 20.10 33.73
C MET A 1 -50.79 19.06 32.70
N ALA A 2 -51.65 18.14 32.23
CA ALA A 2 -51.28 17.05 31.31
C ALA A 2 -50.80 17.50 29.90
N THR A 3 -51.32 18.59 29.35
CA THR A 3 -50.99 19.08 27.99
C THR A 3 -49.56 19.61 27.86
N LYS A 4 -48.99 20.19 28.92
CA LYS A 4 -47.59 20.66 28.94
C LYS A 4 -46.60 19.49 28.96
N ALA A 5 -46.90 18.41 29.67
CA ALA A 5 -46.03 17.24 29.73
C ALA A 5 -45.95 16.50 28.38
N LEU A 6 -47.07 16.43 27.66
CA LEU A 6 -47.14 15.81 26.33
C LEU A 6 -46.29 16.58 25.29
N ALA A 7 -46.34 17.92 25.31
CA ALA A 7 -45.56 18.77 24.42
C ALA A 7 -44.04 18.64 24.64
N THR A 8 -43.61 18.46 25.89
CA THR A 8 -42.19 18.25 26.24
C THR A 8 -41.70 16.87 25.79
N ALA A 9 -42.52 15.83 25.92
CA ALA A 9 -42.20 14.48 25.46
C ALA A 9 -42.02 14.43 23.93
N THR A 10 -42.90 15.08 23.16
CA THR A 10 -42.80 15.16 21.69
C THR A 10 -41.54 15.92 21.25
N LYS A 11 -41.19 17.02 21.93
CA LYS A 11 -39.94 17.75 21.65
C LYS A 11 -38.70 16.90 21.91
N LEU A 12 -38.71 16.12 23.00
CA LEU A 12 -37.58 15.25 23.36
C LEU A 12 -37.40 14.12 22.33
N ALA A 13 -38.51 13.51 21.90
CA ALA A 13 -38.50 12.48 20.86
C ALA A 13 -37.97 13.02 19.52
N ASN A 14 -38.41 14.21 19.09
CA ASN A 14 -37.89 14.86 17.88
C ASN A 14 -36.39 15.17 17.97
N LEU A 15 -35.91 15.55 19.16
CA LEU A 15 -34.50 15.85 19.39
C LEU A 15 -33.64 14.57 19.37
N GLN A 16 -34.16 13.46 19.89
CA GLN A 16 -33.51 12.14 19.79
C GLN A 16 -33.48 11.64 18.34
N GLN A 17 -34.57 11.81 17.61
CA GLN A 17 -34.65 11.46 16.18
C GLN A 17 -33.63 12.25 15.36
N LEU A 18 -33.57 13.57 15.54
CA LEU A 18 -32.61 14.45 14.86
C LEU A 18 -31.15 14.08 15.17
N LYS A 19 -30.86 13.68 16.42
CA LYS A 19 -29.53 13.19 16.81
C LYS A 19 -29.19 11.89 16.09
N LYS A 20 -30.13 10.95 16.03
CA LYS A 20 -29.95 9.66 15.35
C LYS A 20 -29.67 9.85 13.85
N GLU A 21 -30.42 10.74 13.20
CA GLU A 21 -30.20 11.08 11.78
C GLU A 21 -28.85 11.73 11.52
N ARG A 22 -28.40 12.62 12.41
CA ARG A 22 -27.06 13.23 12.31
C ARG A 22 -25.94 12.20 12.48
N ILE A 23 -26.07 11.30 13.44
CA ILE A 23 -25.09 10.23 13.67
C ILE A 23 -24.99 9.34 12.43
N ALA A 24 -26.13 8.88 11.90
CA ALA A 24 -26.16 8.04 10.70
C ALA A 24 -25.51 8.74 9.49
N LYS A 25 -25.71 10.06 9.34
CA LYS A 25 -25.07 10.84 8.28
C LYS A 25 -23.55 10.92 8.43
N ILE A 26 -23.07 11.08 9.67
CA ILE A 26 -21.63 11.11 9.96
C ILE A 26 -21.00 9.75 9.70
N GLU A 27 -21.65 8.67 10.13
CA GLU A 27 -21.19 7.29 9.91
C GLU A 27 -21.08 6.96 8.42
N ALA A 28 -22.10 7.30 7.62
CA ALA A 28 -22.07 7.06 6.17
C ALA A 28 -20.96 7.87 5.46
N GLN A 29 -20.70 9.11 5.90
CA GLN A 29 -19.60 9.91 5.39
C GLN A 29 -18.24 9.31 5.76
N LEU A 30 -18.10 8.81 6.98
CA LEU A 30 -16.87 8.20 7.47
C LEU A 30 -16.56 6.89 6.73
N GLU A 31 -17.57 6.07 6.50
CA GLU A 31 -17.44 4.83 5.71
C GLU A 31 -17.00 5.14 4.26
N THR A 32 -17.62 6.15 3.63
CA THR A 32 -17.24 6.60 2.28
C THR A 32 -15.78 7.07 2.24
N GLN A 33 -15.37 7.88 3.21
CA GLN A 33 -13.99 8.35 3.31
C GLN A 33 -13.00 7.19 3.52
N GLN A 34 -13.36 6.21 4.35
CA GLN A 34 -12.53 5.05 4.62
C GLN A 34 -12.35 4.18 3.36
N THR A 35 -13.42 3.93 2.60
CA THR A 35 -13.33 3.19 1.33
C THR A 35 -12.47 3.93 0.31
N GLN A 36 -12.64 5.25 0.16
CA GLN A 36 -11.83 6.07 -0.74
C GLN A 36 -10.35 6.07 -0.33
N LEU A 37 -10.06 6.13 0.97
CA LEU A 37 -8.69 6.08 1.47
C LEU A 37 -8.04 4.73 1.18
N LEU A 38 -8.74 3.62 1.43
CA LEU A 38 -8.23 2.28 1.12
C LEU A 38 -7.93 2.11 -0.37
N GLN A 39 -8.81 2.61 -1.24
CA GLN A 39 -8.62 2.56 -2.68
C GLN A 39 -7.38 3.37 -3.10
N LYS A 40 -7.23 4.61 -2.62
CA LYS A 40 -6.05 5.45 -2.89
C LYS A 40 -4.76 4.80 -2.37
N ARG A 41 -4.78 4.20 -1.18
CA ARG A 41 -3.62 3.50 -0.62
C ARG A 41 -3.22 2.28 -1.44
N LYS A 42 -4.20 1.53 -1.96
CA LYS A 42 -3.93 0.41 -2.88
C LYS A 42 -3.29 0.89 -4.17
N GLU A 43 -3.77 1.99 -4.73
CA GLU A 43 -3.21 2.61 -5.93
C GLU A 43 -1.81 3.17 -5.69
N GLU A 44 -1.56 3.84 -4.56
CA GLU A 44 -0.23 4.30 -4.16
C GLU A 44 0.76 3.13 -4.02
N LEU A 45 0.38 2.06 -3.32
CA LEU A 45 1.21 0.87 -3.19
C LEU A 45 1.50 0.23 -4.55
N PHE A 46 0.47 0.09 -5.39
CA PHE A 46 0.64 -0.45 -6.74
C PHE A 46 1.56 0.44 -7.59
N ASN A 47 1.42 1.75 -7.50
CA ASN A 47 2.30 2.70 -8.17
C ASN A 47 3.73 2.61 -7.65
N ILE A 48 3.95 2.45 -6.33
CA ILE A 48 5.28 2.19 -5.77
C ILE A 48 5.86 0.90 -6.35
N PHE A 49 5.10 -0.21 -6.36
CA PHE A 49 5.55 -1.47 -6.97
C PHE A 49 5.91 -1.32 -8.45
N LYS A 50 5.09 -0.60 -9.21
CA LYS A 50 5.32 -0.29 -10.63
C LYS A 50 6.56 0.58 -10.84
N THR A 51 6.75 1.60 -10.01
CA THR A 51 7.86 2.57 -10.13
C THR A 51 9.18 1.97 -9.65
N CYS A 52 9.13 1.10 -8.63
CA CYS A 52 10.30 0.41 -8.09
C CYS A 52 10.75 -0.79 -8.94
N ASN A 53 10.09 -1.08 -10.08
CA ASN A 53 10.51 -2.12 -11.03
C ASN A 53 10.68 -3.53 -10.42
N ALA A 54 10.09 -3.78 -9.25
CA ALA A 54 10.26 -5.05 -8.51
C ALA A 54 9.32 -6.16 -9.01
N LEU A 55 8.43 -5.85 -9.96
CA LEU A 55 7.41 -6.78 -10.48
C LEU A 55 7.63 -7.13 -11.97
N THR A 56 8.83 -6.93 -12.52
CA THR A 56 9.08 -7.10 -13.97
C THR A 56 10.05 -8.22 -14.34
N ILE A 57 10.59 -8.96 -13.37
CA ILE A 57 11.11 -10.30 -13.67
C ILE A 57 9.97 -11.26 -13.35
N ASP A 58 9.28 -11.74 -14.38
CA ASP A 58 8.36 -12.88 -14.27
C ASP A 58 9.07 -13.98 -13.46
N ASP A 59 8.47 -14.41 -12.36
CA ASP A 59 9.06 -15.44 -11.49
C ASP A 59 9.45 -16.67 -12.31
N ASN A 60 8.71 -16.97 -13.38
CA ASN A 60 9.06 -18.06 -14.31
C ASN A 60 10.32 -17.79 -15.12
N LEU A 61 10.56 -16.53 -15.53
CA LEU A 61 11.78 -16.13 -16.23
C LEU A 61 12.99 -16.16 -15.27
N LEU A 62 12.82 -15.72 -14.02
CA LEU A 62 13.85 -15.83 -12.99
C LEU A 62 14.19 -17.30 -12.70
N ILE A 63 13.16 -18.12 -12.47
CA ILE A 63 13.32 -19.55 -12.19
C ILE A 63 13.94 -20.26 -13.40
N GLY A 64 13.52 -19.91 -14.62
CA GLY A 64 14.10 -20.42 -15.87
C GLY A 64 15.58 -20.07 -15.99
N PHE A 65 15.94 -18.82 -15.71
CA PHE A 65 17.34 -18.38 -15.68
C PHE A 65 18.15 -19.12 -14.61
N LEU A 66 17.63 -19.28 -13.39
CA LEU A 66 18.31 -20.02 -12.33
C LEU A 66 18.52 -21.49 -12.69
N LYS A 67 17.55 -22.13 -13.33
CA LYS A 67 17.69 -23.50 -13.86
C LYS A 67 18.76 -23.55 -14.96
N PHE A 68 18.77 -22.58 -15.86
CA PHE A 68 19.75 -22.45 -16.93
C PHE A 68 21.19 -22.32 -16.40
N VAL A 69 21.42 -21.45 -15.40
CA VAL A 69 22.75 -21.22 -14.79
C VAL A 69 23.22 -22.43 -13.98
N LYS A 70 22.32 -23.15 -13.31
CA LYS A 70 22.66 -24.33 -12.49
C LYS A 70 23.01 -25.57 -13.31
N ASN A 71 22.63 -25.64 -14.58
CA ASN A 71 22.96 -26.75 -15.46
C ASN A 71 24.47 -26.73 -15.79
N SER A 72 25.15 -27.87 -15.57
CA SER A 72 26.58 -28.04 -15.84
C SER A 72 26.96 -27.77 -17.30
N ASP A 73 26.05 -28.08 -18.22
CA ASP A 73 26.31 -28.04 -19.65
C ASP A 73 26.31 -26.61 -20.19
N ASN A 74 25.68 -25.69 -19.46
CA ASN A 74 25.54 -24.28 -19.84
C ASN A 74 26.65 -23.38 -19.29
N LYS A 75 27.57 -23.91 -18.48
CA LYS A 75 28.56 -23.11 -17.71
C LYS A 75 29.45 -22.20 -18.56
N ASN A 76 29.72 -22.59 -19.79
CA ASN A 76 30.63 -21.88 -20.70
C ASN A 76 29.91 -21.06 -21.78
N LEU A 77 28.58 -20.94 -21.71
CA LEU A 77 27.82 -20.19 -22.71
C LEU A 77 28.14 -18.69 -22.61
N PRO A 78 28.39 -18.00 -23.75
CA PRO A 78 28.78 -16.59 -23.77
C PRO A 78 27.81 -15.66 -23.02
N ILE A 79 26.52 -15.99 -23.06
CA ILE A 79 25.45 -15.23 -22.38
C ILE A 79 25.71 -15.08 -20.87
N LEU A 80 26.31 -16.08 -20.21
CA LEU A 80 26.64 -16.00 -18.79
C LEU A 80 27.77 -15.00 -18.50
N ASN A 81 28.70 -14.85 -19.44
CA ASN A 81 29.78 -13.86 -19.32
C ASN A 81 29.25 -12.44 -19.50
N GLU A 82 28.30 -12.25 -20.41
CA GLU A 82 27.58 -10.97 -20.56
C GLU A 82 26.83 -10.61 -19.29
N PHE A 83 26.06 -11.55 -18.70
CA PHE A 83 25.36 -11.33 -17.43
C PHE A 83 26.32 -11.00 -16.27
N LYS A 84 27.46 -11.70 -16.17
CA LYS A 84 28.49 -11.39 -15.16
C LYS A 84 29.07 -9.98 -15.36
N SER A 85 29.30 -9.57 -16.61
CA SER A 85 29.81 -8.24 -16.93
C SER A 85 28.83 -7.12 -16.57
N LEU A 86 27.52 -7.37 -16.67
CA LEU A 86 26.46 -6.43 -16.29
C LEU A 86 26.32 -6.37 -14.77
N GLY A 87 26.30 -7.53 -14.09
CA GLY A 87 26.17 -7.61 -12.63
C GLY A 87 27.35 -6.99 -11.86
N GLY A 88 28.57 -7.03 -12.42
CA GLY A 88 29.74 -6.37 -11.85
C GLY A 88 29.72 -4.84 -11.94
N LYS A 89 28.92 -4.27 -12.86
CA LYS A 89 28.79 -2.81 -13.06
C LYS A 89 27.67 -2.19 -12.23
N THR A 90 26.69 -2.99 -11.82
CA THR A 90 25.64 -2.57 -10.90
C THR A 90 26.18 -2.55 -9.47
N LYS A 91 26.59 -1.38 -8.97
CA LYS A 91 26.71 -1.18 -7.52
C LYS A 91 25.32 -1.42 -6.94
N MET A 92 25.15 -2.49 -6.16
CA MET A 92 23.97 -2.66 -5.32
C MET A 92 23.81 -1.35 -4.52
N PRO A 93 22.62 -0.72 -4.47
CA PRO A 93 22.42 0.45 -3.64
C PRO A 93 22.72 0.04 -2.20
N SER A 94 23.89 0.42 -1.70
CA SER A 94 24.24 0.15 -0.31
C SER A 94 23.40 1.06 0.58
N LYS A 95 22.91 0.49 1.68
CA LYS A 95 22.14 1.21 2.70
C LYS A 95 22.87 2.52 3.04
N PRO A 96 22.21 3.69 3.03
CA PRO A 96 22.87 4.93 3.41
C PRO A 96 23.43 4.76 4.82
N LYS A 97 24.74 5.05 4.97
CA LYS A 97 25.34 5.18 6.30
C LYS A 97 24.57 6.28 7.01
N SER A 98 23.83 5.94 8.06
CA SER A 98 23.30 6.91 9.01
C SER A 98 24.48 7.72 9.53
N ALA A 99 24.59 8.96 9.08
CA ALA A 99 25.55 9.89 9.63
C ALA A 99 25.12 10.17 11.08
N ASP A 100 25.91 9.70 12.05
CA ASP A 100 25.91 10.22 13.40
C ASP A 100 26.33 11.69 13.32
N VAL A 101 25.36 12.58 13.12
CA VAL A 101 25.56 14.00 13.32
C VAL A 101 25.53 14.20 14.83
N LYS A 102 26.71 14.23 15.46
CA LYS A 102 26.85 14.89 16.75
C LYS A 102 26.56 16.36 16.54
N THR A 103 25.45 16.83 17.09
CA THR A 103 25.18 18.25 17.29
C THR A 103 26.05 18.73 18.45
N ASP A 104 26.99 19.64 18.16
CA ASP A 104 27.60 20.54 19.15
C ASP A 104 26.59 21.60 19.61
#